data_AF-A0A6A6DJJ8-F1
#
_entry.id   AF-A0A6A6DJJ8-F1
#
_cell.length_a   1.000
_cell.length_b   1.000
_cell.length_c   1.000
_cell.angle_alpha   90.00
_cell.angle_beta   90.00
_cell.angle_gamma   90.00
#
_symmetry.space_group_name_H-M   'P 1'
#
loop_
_entity.id
_entity.type
_entity.pdbx_description
1 polymer ?
#
loop_
_entity_poly.entity_id
_entity_poly.type
_entity_poly.pdbx_seq_one_letter_code
_entity_poly.pdbx_strand_id
1 'polypeptide(L)'
;MSTPNRSGATTPVDEENPRHSRMMIWLVLMVVVLLALAIVLGAVLGTFINPGGRLSHSSASVTDIPAGPTPTPPAPRSHISSLAVAGWKVDGLSGYFSVWLFSQDSSGFLSRSTFNSSTGNWTRVSHFAAAKPGTPLAATALNAEYYNDQSNYSFPGIHYQAEVLYLDEFKWNFPDNGPAAGLPGSLNKEKHTASPGSDLAFYWPKLVYQSHSGEIHEIDFYCEERESCWHDSVLRTSEPHNGTQMVMVPMKNQLSSTALFYQQEDGTIVNYREDGGRRSELWTNRAFSNLIPTTSSVTAFSTVRPDDCNGSLNTYLLWQDKDGAILMSWSDNDEGWKGPTKYPAFDGADNGTAIACLSGLTFPDFPLSAGHELSRCYFQAVGSVREVSFDGASWAIVGNVPIDL
;
A
#
# COMPACT_ATOMS: atom_id res chain seq x y z
N MET A 1 -69.57 -22.88 34.00
CA MET A 1 -69.49 -24.29 33.56
C MET A 1 -68.09 -24.79 33.88
N SER A 2 -68.03 -26.01 34.39
CA SER A 2 -66.99 -26.58 35.23
C SER A 2 -65.65 -26.89 34.53
N THR A 3 -64.57 -26.80 35.31
CA THR A 3 -63.23 -27.45 35.17
C THR A 3 -63.32 -28.96 34.84
N PRO A 4 -62.28 -29.66 34.29
CA PRO A 4 -60.92 -29.66 34.88
C PRO A 4 -59.67 -30.00 34.02
N ASN A 5 -58.52 -29.59 34.61
CA ASN A 5 -57.18 -30.19 34.68
C ASN A 5 -56.78 -31.34 33.74
N ARG A 6 -55.55 -31.22 33.19
CA ARG A 6 -54.64 -32.37 33.10
C ARG A 6 -53.18 -31.97 33.32
N SER A 7 -52.66 -32.42 34.46
CA SER A 7 -51.24 -32.48 34.81
C SER A 7 -50.49 -33.48 33.93
N GLY A 8 -49.22 -33.19 33.63
CA GLY A 8 -48.32 -34.10 32.92
C GLY A 8 -46.85 -33.80 33.21
N ALA A 9 -46.34 -34.49 34.23
CA ALA A 9 -44.97 -34.92 34.51
C ALA A 9 -43.76 -34.13 33.96
N THR A 10 -43.01 -33.55 34.89
CA THR A 10 -41.57 -33.28 34.85
C THR A 10 -40.75 -34.58 34.84
N THR A 11 -39.79 -34.68 33.92
CA THR A 11 -38.63 -35.58 34.00
C THR A 11 -37.36 -34.73 33.93
N PRO A 12 -36.42 -34.85 34.87
CA PRO A 12 -35.09 -34.27 34.72
C PRO A 12 -34.31 -35.12 33.70
N VAL A 13 -33.75 -34.48 32.68
CA VAL A 13 -32.79 -35.10 31.78
C VAL A 13 -31.45 -35.12 32.51
N ASP A 14 -30.91 -36.31 32.69
CA ASP A 14 -29.62 -36.59 33.30
C ASP A 14 -28.48 -35.83 32.58
N GLU A 15 -27.68 -35.10 33.36
CA GLU A 15 -26.38 -34.59 32.94
C GLU A 15 -25.41 -35.79 32.76
N GLU A 16 -25.26 -36.25 31.52
CA GLU A 16 -24.13 -37.09 31.13
C GLU A 16 -22.85 -36.26 31.14
N ASN A 17 -22.06 -36.48 32.19
CA ASN A 17 -20.73 -35.90 32.38
C ASN A 17 -19.73 -36.55 31.39
N PRO A 18 -19.21 -35.85 30.36
CA PRO A 18 -18.34 -36.49 29.38
C PRO A 18 -16.95 -36.70 29.98
N ARG A 19 -16.67 -37.94 30.42
CA ARG A 19 -15.35 -38.47 30.81
C ARG A 19 -14.36 -38.57 29.63
N HIS A 20 -14.38 -37.63 28.68
CA HIS A 20 -13.62 -37.71 27.42
C HIS A 20 -12.47 -36.69 27.27
N SER A 21 -12.10 -35.96 28.32
CA SER A 21 -11.09 -34.89 28.20
C SER A 21 -9.62 -35.36 28.39
N ARG A 22 -9.34 -36.41 29.18
CA ARG A 22 -7.95 -36.77 29.54
C ARG A 22 -7.18 -37.54 28.46
N MET A 23 -7.88 -38.33 27.65
CA MET A 23 -7.25 -39.13 26.59
C MET A 23 -6.89 -38.29 25.35
N MET A 24 -7.69 -37.26 25.05
CA MET A 24 -7.44 -36.34 23.93
C MET A 24 -6.20 -35.46 24.18
N ILE A 25 -6.00 -35.02 25.44
CA ILE A 25 -4.82 -34.25 25.84
C ILE A 25 -3.54 -35.07 25.67
N TRP A 26 -3.55 -36.36 26.03
CA TRP A 26 -2.40 -37.25 25.83
C TRP A 26 -2.05 -37.48 24.36
N LEU A 27 -3.07 -37.56 23.49
CA LEU A 27 -2.88 -37.71 22.05
C LEU A 27 -2.24 -36.47 21.42
N VAL A 28 -2.72 -35.28 21.77
CA VAL A 28 -2.15 -34.01 21.28
C VAL A 28 -0.70 -33.85 21.72
N LEU A 29 -0.39 -34.21 22.97
CA LEU A 29 0.97 -34.10 23.51
C LEU A 29 1.95 -35.06 22.80
N MET A 30 1.52 -36.28 22.46
CA MET A 30 2.30 -37.22 21.66
C MET A 30 2.60 -36.69 20.25
N VAL A 31 1.63 -36.07 19.59
CA VAL A 31 1.80 -35.50 18.25
C VAL A 31 2.79 -34.34 18.25
N VAL A 32 2.72 -33.46 19.26
CA VAL A 32 3.66 -32.33 19.41
C VAL A 32 5.09 -32.82 19.63
N VAL A 33 5.28 -33.86 20.45
CA VAL A 33 6.62 -34.45 20.69
C VAL A 33 7.19 -35.08 19.41
N LEU A 34 6.36 -35.78 18.63
CA LEU A 34 6.79 -36.37 17.35
C LEU A 34 7.18 -35.30 16.31
N LEU A 35 6.41 -34.21 16.23
CA LEU A 35 6.74 -33.08 15.34
C LEU A 35 8.04 -32.39 15.74
N ALA A 36 8.26 -32.18 17.05
CA ALA A 36 9.50 -31.60 17.55
C ALA A 36 10.71 -32.49 17.23
N LEU A 37 10.59 -33.81 17.40
CA LEU A 37 11.65 -34.76 17.05
C LEU A 37 11.96 -34.76 15.54
N ALA A 38 10.93 -34.67 14.69
CA ALA A 38 11.12 -34.61 13.23
C ALA A 38 11.87 -33.33 12.80
N ILE A 39 11.57 -32.18 13.41
CA ILE A 39 12.26 -30.91 13.13
C ILE A 39 13.72 -30.98 13.57
N VAL A 40 14.00 -31.52 14.76
CA VAL A 40 15.37 -31.68 15.27
C VAL A 40 16.18 -32.65 14.40
N LEU A 41 15.59 -33.75 13.95
CA LEU A 41 16.25 -34.70 13.04
C LEU A 41 16.50 -34.07 11.66
N GLY A 42 15.58 -33.28 11.13
CA GLY A 42 15.76 -32.57 9.85
C GLY A 42 16.90 -31.56 9.89
N ALA A 43 17.04 -30.82 10.99
CA ALA A 43 18.12 -29.84 11.16
C ALA A 43 19.51 -30.51 11.28
N VAL A 44 19.60 -31.66 11.97
CA VAL A 44 20.88 -32.35 12.18
C VAL A 44 21.34 -33.10 10.93
N LEU A 45 20.44 -33.63 10.10
CA LEU A 45 20.81 -34.28 8.83
C LEU A 45 21.17 -33.28 7.72
N GLY A 46 20.68 -32.04 7.78
CA GLY A 46 20.97 -31.00 6.78
C GLY A 46 22.41 -30.46 6.80
N THR A 47 23.16 -30.67 7.88
CA THR A 47 24.52 -30.11 8.05
C THR A 47 25.66 -31.04 7.62
N PHE A 48 25.39 -32.28 7.21
CA PHE A 48 26.44 -33.28 6.94
C PHE A 48 26.69 -33.63 5.46
N ILE A 49 26.09 -32.93 4.50
CA ILE A 49 26.36 -33.16 3.08
C ILE A 49 27.00 -31.92 2.47
N ASN A 50 28.32 -31.82 2.61
CA ASN A 50 29.14 -30.86 1.88
C ASN A 50 30.30 -31.62 1.21
N PRO A 51 30.18 -32.04 -0.07
CA PRO A 51 31.31 -32.62 -0.77
C PRO A 51 32.18 -31.50 -1.34
N GLY A 52 33.24 -31.15 -0.60
CA GLY A 52 34.39 -30.43 -1.14
C GLY A 52 35.17 -31.31 -2.12
N GLY A 53 35.51 -30.77 -3.29
CA GLY A 53 36.15 -31.51 -4.38
C GLY A 53 37.11 -30.66 -5.21
N ARG A 54 38.33 -30.47 -4.67
CA ARG A 54 39.64 -30.49 -5.34
C ARG A 54 40.01 -29.43 -6.41
N LEU A 55 40.97 -28.62 -5.98
CA LEU A 55 42.03 -27.99 -6.76
C LEU A 55 42.76 -29.00 -7.65
N SER A 56 42.90 -28.67 -8.94
CA SER A 56 43.92 -29.23 -9.83
C SER A 56 44.60 -28.08 -10.57
N HIS A 57 45.89 -27.89 -10.28
CA HIS A 57 46.82 -27.12 -11.09
C HIS A 57 47.02 -27.83 -12.44
N SER A 58 46.87 -27.10 -13.54
CA SER A 58 47.37 -27.50 -14.85
C SER A 58 48.03 -26.30 -15.54
N SER A 59 49.31 -26.47 -15.83
CA SER A 59 50.21 -25.51 -16.47
C SER A 59 49.74 -25.06 -17.86
N ALA A 60 50.20 -23.87 -18.21
CA ALA A 60 49.92 -23.13 -19.43
C ALA A 60 50.16 -23.91 -20.73
N SER A 61 49.23 -23.73 -21.67
CA SER A 61 49.47 -23.78 -23.11
C SER A 61 48.93 -22.48 -23.68
N VAL A 62 49.84 -21.65 -24.22
CA VAL A 62 49.49 -20.44 -24.96
C VAL A 62 48.87 -20.90 -26.28
N THR A 63 47.59 -20.61 -26.45
CA THR A 63 46.87 -20.73 -27.72
C THR A 63 46.29 -19.34 -27.99
N ASP A 64 46.67 -18.70 -29.09
CA ASP A 64 46.11 -17.43 -29.52
C ASP A 64 44.60 -17.56 -29.74
N ILE A 65 43.82 -16.89 -28.88
CA ILE A 65 42.36 -16.85 -28.95
C ILE A 65 41.96 -15.66 -29.84
N PRO A 66 41.18 -15.87 -30.91
CA PRO A 66 40.60 -14.80 -31.71
C PRO A 66 39.79 -13.85 -30.82
N ALA A 67 39.88 -12.54 -31.08
CA ALA A 67 39.15 -11.50 -30.36
C ALA A 67 37.69 -11.92 -30.10
N GLY A 68 37.39 -12.23 -28.83
CA GLY A 68 36.05 -12.57 -28.39
C GLY A 68 35.11 -11.39 -28.64
N PRO A 69 33.83 -11.65 -28.92
CA PRO A 69 32.85 -10.59 -29.10
C PRO A 69 32.84 -9.71 -27.85
N THR A 70 32.91 -8.40 -28.07
CA THR A 70 32.67 -7.35 -27.08
C THR A 70 31.51 -7.79 -26.16
N PRO A 71 31.65 -7.73 -24.83
CA PRO A 71 30.56 -8.09 -23.93
C PRO A 71 29.34 -7.26 -24.32
N THR A 72 28.30 -7.93 -24.78
CA THR A 72 27.00 -7.32 -25.03
C THR A 72 26.59 -6.59 -23.74
N PRO A 73 26.19 -5.31 -23.80
CA PRO A 73 25.64 -4.64 -22.65
C PRO A 73 24.56 -5.53 -22.02
N PRO A 74 24.48 -5.65 -20.69
CA PRO A 74 23.37 -6.35 -20.06
C PRO A 74 22.08 -5.79 -20.66
N ALA A 75 21.20 -6.69 -21.12
CA ALA A 75 19.92 -6.30 -21.68
C ALA A 75 19.24 -5.29 -20.73
N PRO A 76 18.58 -4.25 -21.25
CA PRO A 76 17.89 -3.28 -20.40
C PRO A 76 16.99 -4.04 -19.44
N ARG A 77 17.24 -3.91 -18.13
CA ARG A 77 16.32 -4.46 -17.14
C ARG A 77 15.02 -3.70 -17.30
N SER A 78 13.91 -4.43 -17.37
CA SER A 78 12.57 -3.86 -17.30
C SER A 78 12.47 -2.99 -16.05
N HIS A 79 12.09 -1.74 -16.25
CA HIS A 79 11.94 -0.74 -15.20
C HIS A 79 10.46 -0.45 -15.03
N ILE A 80 9.99 -0.61 -13.80
CA ILE A 80 8.63 -0.30 -13.41
C ILE A 80 8.58 1.19 -13.13
N SER A 81 7.96 1.90 -14.05
CA SER A 81 7.87 3.35 -13.99
C SER A 81 6.81 3.83 -13.01
N SER A 82 5.82 3.00 -12.68
CA SER A 82 4.69 3.40 -11.83
C SER A 82 4.18 2.26 -10.96
N LEU A 83 4.00 2.57 -9.67
CA LEU A 83 3.43 1.69 -8.66
C LEU A 83 2.39 2.48 -7.85
N ALA A 84 1.29 1.83 -7.49
CA ALA A 84 0.34 2.36 -6.52
C ALA A 84 -0.18 1.22 -5.65
N VAL A 85 -0.56 1.53 -4.41
CA VAL A 85 -1.05 0.52 -3.48
C VAL A 85 -2.28 1.02 -2.73
N ALA A 86 -3.26 0.15 -2.59
CA ALA A 86 -4.42 0.34 -1.74
C ALA A 86 -4.58 -0.86 -0.81
N GLY A 87 -5.29 -0.69 0.29
CA GLY A 87 -5.48 -1.77 1.24
C GLY A 87 -6.29 -1.36 2.45
N TRP A 88 -6.77 -2.35 3.18
CA TRP A 88 -7.61 -2.17 4.34
C TRP A 88 -7.46 -3.35 5.30
N LYS A 89 -7.85 -3.11 6.55
CA LYS A 89 -7.96 -4.13 7.59
C LYS A 89 -9.43 -4.47 7.77
N VAL A 90 -9.71 -5.75 7.95
CA VAL A 90 -11.01 -6.28 8.34
C VAL A 90 -10.89 -6.69 9.80
N ASP A 91 -11.60 -6.01 10.67
CA ASP A 91 -11.58 -6.27 12.11
C ASP A 91 -12.43 -7.51 12.47
N GLY A 92 -12.15 -8.11 13.64
CA GLY A 92 -12.87 -9.26 14.17
C GLY A 92 -11.97 -10.40 14.65
N LEU A 93 -12.58 -11.47 15.17
CA LEU A 93 -11.86 -12.65 15.70
C LEU A 93 -10.98 -13.36 14.66
N SER A 94 -11.40 -13.29 13.39
CA SER A 94 -10.64 -13.79 12.23
C SER A 94 -10.09 -12.62 11.40
N GLY A 95 -9.76 -11.50 12.06
CA GLY A 95 -9.33 -10.29 11.41
C GLY A 95 -8.14 -10.52 10.47
N TYR A 96 -8.17 -9.85 9.33
CA TYR A 96 -7.15 -9.97 8.29
C TYR A 96 -6.95 -8.61 7.63
N PHE A 97 -5.94 -8.49 6.78
CA PHE A 97 -5.77 -7.33 5.94
C PHE A 97 -5.65 -7.73 4.47
N SER A 98 -6.04 -6.81 3.62
CA SER A 98 -6.04 -6.94 2.17
C SER A 98 -5.14 -5.87 1.58
N VAL A 99 -4.27 -6.25 0.66
CA VAL A 99 -3.40 -5.32 -0.09
C VAL A 99 -3.61 -5.51 -1.58
N TRP A 100 -3.66 -4.41 -2.30
CA TRP A 100 -3.93 -4.33 -3.72
C TRP A 100 -2.83 -3.48 -4.33
N LEU A 101 -1.88 -4.15 -5.00
CA LEU A 101 -0.78 -3.50 -5.70
C LEU A 101 -1.16 -3.33 -7.17
N PHE A 102 -1.00 -2.11 -7.67
CA PHE A 102 -1.19 -1.74 -9.07
C PHE A 102 0.16 -1.36 -9.67
N SER A 103 0.39 -1.80 -10.90
CA SER A 103 1.65 -1.57 -11.62
C SER A 103 1.39 -1.39 -13.11
N GLN A 104 2.30 -0.72 -13.80
CA GLN A 104 2.37 -0.74 -15.25
C GLN A 104 3.56 -1.60 -15.69
N ASP A 105 3.31 -2.57 -16.58
CA ASP A 105 4.37 -3.39 -17.16
C ASP A 105 5.10 -2.67 -18.31
N SER A 106 6.22 -3.24 -18.77
CA SER A 106 6.99 -2.73 -19.90
C SER A 106 6.24 -2.69 -21.24
N SER A 107 5.11 -3.38 -21.35
CA SER A 107 4.24 -3.37 -22.54
C SER A 107 3.15 -2.29 -22.48
N GLY A 108 3.07 -1.54 -21.36
CA GLY A 108 2.09 -0.48 -21.15
C GLY A 108 0.75 -0.96 -20.61
N PHE A 109 0.62 -2.23 -20.22
CA PHE A 109 -0.59 -2.72 -19.56
C PHE A 109 -0.57 -2.41 -18.07
N LEU A 110 -1.70 -1.92 -17.59
CA LEU A 110 -1.97 -1.78 -16.17
C LEU A 110 -2.41 -3.13 -15.61
N SER A 111 -1.74 -3.51 -14.53
CA SER A 111 -1.89 -4.80 -13.89
C SER A 111 -2.11 -4.64 -12.39
N ARG A 112 -2.70 -5.67 -11.80
CA ARG A 112 -3.00 -5.73 -10.37
C ARG A 112 -2.61 -7.08 -9.81
N SER A 113 -2.04 -7.06 -8.61
CA SER A 113 -1.82 -8.22 -7.75
C SER A 113 -2.44 -7.96 -6.38
N THR A 114 -3.14 -8.93 -5.80
CA THR A 114 -3.79 -8.76 -4.50
C THR A 114 -3.26 -9.76 -3.47
N PHE A 115 -3.15 -9.34 -2.22
CA PHE A 115 -2.73 -10.16 -1.09
C PHE A 115 -3.83 -10.16 -0.04
N ASN A 116 -4.12 -11.33 0.51
CA ASN A 116 -5.01 -11.47 1.66
C ASN A 116 -4.26 -12.20 2.77
N SER A 117 -4.14 -11.57 3.94
CA SER A 117 -3.36 -12.14 5.04
C SER A 117 -3.97 -13.41 5.63
N SER A 118 -5.26 -13.68 5.40
CA SER A 118 -5.90 -14.94 5.80
C SER A 118 -5.45 -16.14 4.95
N THR A 119 -5.06 -15.92 3.70
CA THR A 119 -4.53 -16.97 2.81
C THR A 119 -3.01 -16.95 2.71
N GLY A 120 -2.38 -15.83 3.04
CA GLY A 120 -0.93 -15.66 3.06
C GLY A 120 -0.27 -15.65 1.67
N ASN A 121 -1.05 -15.52 0.60
CA ASN A 121 -0.55 -15.60 -0.77
C ASN A 121 -1.02 -14.41 -1.61
N TRP A 122 -0.14 -13.95 -2.50
CA TRP A 122 -0.49 -13.05 -3.59
C TRP A 122 -1.28 -13.79 -4.67
N THR A 123 -2.26 -13.13 -5.27
CA THR A 123 -2.98 -13.66 -6.43
C THR A 123 -2.09 -13.64 -7.67
N ARG A 124 -2.53 -14.36 -8.70
CA ARG A 124 -1.98 -14.18 -10.04
C ARG A 124 -2.24 -12.75 -10.53
N VAL A 125 -1.27 -12.20 -11.24
CA VAL A 125 -1.36 -10.89 -11.92
C VAL A 125 -2.55 -10.89 -12.89
N SER A 126 -3.35 -9.84 -12.84
CA SER A 126 -4.45 -9.59 -13.77
C SER A 126 -4.29 -8.24 -14.46
N HIS A 127 -4.31 -8.22 -15.79
CA HIS A 127 -4.32 -6.99 -16.58
C HIS A 127 -5.75 -6.44 -16.68
N PHE A 128 -5.92 -5.12 -16.60
CA PHE A 128 -7.24 -4.49 -16.62
C PHE A 128 -7.41 -3.36 -17.63
N ALA A 129 -6.32 -2.66 -17.99
CA ALA A 129 -6.36 -1.58 -18.96
C ALA A 129 -5.01 -1.43 -19.67
N ALA A 130 -4.99 -0.75 -20.82
CA ALA A 130 -3.77 -0.30 -21.46
C ALA A 130 -3.64 1.21 -21.23
N ALA A 131 -2.44 1.69 -20.99
CA ALA A 131 -2.19 3.12 -20.77
C ALA A 131 -0.85 3.55 -21.38
N LYS A 132 -0.65 4.86 -21.49
CA LYS A 132 0.62 5.42 -21.93
C LYS A 132 1.77 4.91 -21.02
N PRO A 133 2.91 4.44 -21.57
CA PRO A 133 4.05 4.03 -20.76
C PRO A 133 4.53 5.16 -19.84
N GLY A 134 4.78 4.84 -18.57
CA GLY A 134 5.15 5.80 -17.54
C GLY A 134 3.99 6.66 -17.05
N THR A 135 2.74 6.24 -17.24
CA THR A 135 1.59 6.97 -16.66
C THR A 135 1.67 6.88 -15.13
N PRO A 136 1.58 7.98 -14.38
CA PRO A 136 1.55 7.93 -12.93
C PRO A 136 0.32 7.15 -12.47
N LEU A 137 0.47 6.44 -11.35
CA LEU A 137 -0.60 5.68 -10.73
C LEU A 137 -0.82 6.22 -9.32
N ALA A 138 -2.08 6.42 -8.95
CA ALA A 138 -2.47 6.67 -7.57
C ALA A 138 -3.61 5.72 -7.21
N ALA A 139 -3.56 5.15 -6.01
CA ALA A 139 -4.57 4.20 -5.57
C ALA A 139 -5.01 4.49 -4.14
N THR A 140 -6.27 4.22 -3.87
CA THR A 140 -6.87 4.30 -2.54
C THR A 140 -7.84 3.15 -2.35
N ALA A 141 -8.33 2.97 -1.13
CA ALA A 141 -9.52 2.18 -0.90
C ALA A 141 -10.61 3.04 -0.24
N LEU A 142 -11.84 2.56 -0.30
CA LEU A 142 -12.96 3.09 0.47
C LEU A 142 -13.67 1.97 1.24
N ASN A 143 -14.27 2.34 2.37
CA ASN A 143 -15.22 1.49 3.08
C ASN A 143 -16.63 1.97 2.76
N ALA A 144 -17.42 1.12 2.09
CA ALA A 144 -18.77 1.43 1.66
C ALA A 144 -19.75 1.53 2.83
N GLU A 145 -19.46 0.90 3.97
CA GLU A 145 -20.32 0.94 5.16
C GLU A 145 -20.48 2.35 5.72
N TYR A 146 -19.45 3.21 5.55
CA TYR A 146 -19.51 4.63 5.90
C TYR A 146 -20.67 5.38 5.21
N TYR A 147 -21.09 4.90 4.04
CA TYR A 147 -22.13 5.53 3.24
C TYR A 147 -23.52 4.89 3.37
N ASN A 148 -23.70 3.83 4.17
CA ASN A 148 -24.95 3.05 4.22
C ASN A 148 -26.19 3.88 4.59
N ASP A 149 -26.03 4.89 5.46
CA ASP A 149 -27.13 5.75 5.92
C ASP A 149 -27.26 7.07 5.12
N GLN A 150 -26.51 7.21 4.02
CA GLN A 150 -26.46 8.43 3.22
C GLN A 150 -27.19 8.23 1.88
N SER A 151 -28.40 8.78 1.76
CA SER A 151 -29.34 8.48 0.64
C SER A 151 -28.84 8.82 -0.78
N ASN A 152 -27.83 9.66 -0.89
CA ASN A 152 -27.23 10.08 -2.15
C ASN A 152 -26.14 9.13 -2.66
N TYR A 153 -25.70 8.19 -1.81
CA TYR A 153 -24.65 7.22 -2.12
C TYR A 153 -25.25 5.82 -2.29
N SER A 154 -24.63 4.99 -3.13
CA SER A 154 -25.10 3.62 -3.39
C SER A 154 -23.93 2.70 -3.72
N PHE A 155 -23.67 1.73 -2.83
CA PHE A 155 -22.63 0.71 -2.96
C PHE A 155 -23.21 -0.69 -2.69
N PRO A 156 -24.17 -1.16 -3.50
CA PRO A 156 -24.95 -2.36 -3.18
C PRO A 156 -24.07 -3.61 -3.13
N GLY A 157 -24.00 -4.22 -1.94
CA GLY A 157 -23.27 -5.46 -1.69
C GLY A 157 -21.76 -5.31 -1.62
N ILE A 158 -21.23 -4.08 -1.62
CA ILE A 158 -19.78 -3.81 -1.52
C ILE A 158 -19.48 -3.48 -0.06
N HIS A 159 -18.44 -4.08 0.53
CA HIS A 159 -17.93 -3.62 1.83
C HIS A 159 -16.71 -2.73 1.63
N TYR A 160 -15.77 -3.18 0.80
CA TYR A 160 -14.58 -2.42 0.43
C TYR A 160 -14.44 -2.31 -1.08
N GLN A 161 -13.89 -1.19 -1.53
CA GLN A 161 -13.55 -0.99 -2.93
C GLN A 161 -12.16 -0.36 -3.02
N ALA A 162 -11.26 -0.99 -3.77
CA ALA A 162 -10.03 -0.35 -4.20
C ALA A 162 -10.31 0.48 -5.45
N GLU A 163 -9.61 1.59 -5.59
CA GLU A 163 -9.69 2.46 -6.75
C GLU A 163 -8.29 2.83 -7.20
N VAL A 164 -8.06 2.85 -8.50
CA VAL A 164 -6.81 3.28 -9.12
C VAL A 164 -7.10 4.37 -10.15
N LEU A 165 -6.26 5.39 -10.15
CA LEU A 165 -6.26 6.48 -11.11
C LEU A 165 -4.99 6.39 -11.95
N TYR A 166 -5.12 6.75 -13.22
CA TYR A 166 -4.02 6.95 -14.15
C TYR A 166 -4.37 8.10 -15.10
N LEU A 167 -3.36 8.72 -15.73
CA LEU A 167 -3.64 9.80 -16.68
C LEU A 167 -4.43 9.29 -17.89
N ASP A 168 -5.17 10.21 -18.52
CA ASP A 168 -6.02 10.04 -19.72
C ASP A 168 -7.35 9.29 -19.51
N GLU A 169 -7.39 8.22 -18.72
CA GLU A 169 -8.64 7.49 -18.38
C GLU A 169 -8.77 7.37 -16.87
N PHE A 170 -9.35 8.41 -16.27
CA PHE A 170 -9.10 8.81 -14.89
C PHE A 170 -9.21 7.73 -13.81
N LYS A 171 -10.11 6.73 -13.91
CA LYS A 171 -10.43 5.89 -12.76
C LYS A 171 -10.91 4.48 -13.09
N TRP A 172 -10.41 3.49 -12.35
CA TRP A 172 -10.90 2.12 -12.31
C TRP A 172 -11.26 1.72 -10.88
N ASN A 173 -12.41 1.06 -10.73
CA ASN A 173 -12.97 0.61 -9.47
C ASN A 173 -12.86 -0.91 -9.37
N PHE A 174 -12.56 -1.38 -8.18
CA PHE A 174 -12.52 -2.79 -7.89
C PHE A 174 -13.19 -3.10 -6.55
N PRO A 175 -14.50 -3.41 -6.59
CA PRO A 175 -15.21 -3.92 -5.43
C PRO A 175 -14.59 -5.24 -4.94
N ASP A 176 -14.60 -5.47 -3.63
CA ASP A 176 -14.15 -6.69 -2.98
C ASP A 176 -14.86 -7.96 -3.47
N ASN A 177 -16.11 -7.84 -3.91
CA ASN A 177 -16.92 -8.89 -4.53
C ASN A 177 -17.04 -8.75 -6.06
N GLY A 178 -16.26 -7.86 -6.68
CA GLY A 178 -16.33 -7.50 -8.08
C GLY A 178 -15.49 -8.38 -9.02
N PRO A 179 -15.53 -8.09 -10.34
CA PRO A 179 -14.71 -8.79 -11.32
C PRO A 179 -13.22 -8.49 -11.13
N ALA A 180 -12.35 -9.46 -11.46
CA ALA A 180 -10.91 -9.27 -11.35
C ALA A 180 -10.36 -8.15 -12.27
N ALA A 181 -11.00 -7.93 -13.42
CA ALA A 181 -10.65 -6.84 -14.34
C ALA A 181 -11.13 -5.45 -13.86
N GLY A 182 -11.86 -5.36 -12.74
CA GLY A 182 -12.46 -4.11 -12.28
C GLY A 182 -13.54 -3.57 -13.20
N LEU A 183 -13.97 -2.35 -12.92
CA LEU A 183 -15.01 -1.62 -13.64
C LEU A 183 -14.58 -0.16 -13.83
N PRO A 184 -14.92 0.50 -14.95
CA PRO A 184 -14.69 1.93 -15.11
C PRO A 184 -15.35 2.74 -13.96
N GLY A 185 -14.61 3.71 -13.42
CA GLY A 185 -15.11 4.60 -12.37
C GLY A 185 -16.08 5.66 -12.87
N SER A 186 -16.89 6.22 -11.96
CA SER A 186 -17.83 7.31 -12.30
C SER A 186 -17.13 8.59 -12.75
N LEU A 187 -15.91 8.84 -12.26
CA LEU A 187 -15.08 9.99 -12.65
C LEU A 187 -14.79 10.04 -14.16
N ASN A 188 -14.82 8.90 -14.85
CA ASN A 188 -14.53 8.83 -16.30
C ASN A 188 -15.58 9.53 -17.15
N LYS A 189 -16.75 9.86 -16.58
CA LYS A 189 -17.79 10.64 -17.25
C LYS A 189 -17.50 12.14 -17.18
N GLU A 190 -16.68 12.55 -16.23
CA GLU A 190 -16.26 13.93 -16.06
C GLU A 190 -15.09 14.26 -17.00
N LYS A 191 -15.06 15.48 -17.50
CA LYS A 191 -14.04 15.95 -18.46
C LYS A 191 -12.93 16.72 -17.77
N HIS A 192 -12.30 16.13 -16.76
CA HIS A 192 -11.09 16.70 -16.17
C HIS A 192 -9.93 16.57 -17.16
N THR A 193 -8.92 17.42 -17.03
CA THR A 193 -7.77 17.41 -17.95
C THR A 193 -6.50 17.80 -17.20
N ALA A 194 -5.77 16.77 -16.76
CA ALA A 194 -4.46 16.93 -16.13
C ALA A 194 -3.38 17.28 -17.17
N SER A 195 -2.32 17.95 -16.73
CA SER A 195 -1.12 18.16 -17.54
C SER A 195 -0.48 16.82 -17.94
N PRO A 196 0.11 16.68 -19.14
CA PRO A 196 0.78 15.44 -19.56
C PRO A 196 1.96 15.01 -18.68
N GLY A 197 2.51 15.93 -17.89
CA GLY A 197 3.57 15.67 -16.92
C GLY A 197 3.09 15.69 -15.47
N SER A 198 1.78 15.80 -15.23
CA SER A 198 1.20 15.75 -13.88
C SER A 198 1.53 14.43 -13.22
N ASP A 199 1.84 14.46 -11.92
CA ASP A 199 1.71 13.28 -11.07
C ASP A 199 0.26 13.15 -10.57
N LEU A 200 -0.06 12.10 -9.81
CA LEU A 200 -1.38 11.92 -9.18
C LEU A 200 -1.22 11.59 -7.70
N ALA A 201 -2.04 12.23 -6.86
CA ALA A 201 -2.20 11.85 -5.46
C ALA A 201 -3.64 11.44 -5.22
N PHE A 202 -3.85 10.34 -4.48
CA PHE A 202 -5.20 9.87 -4.17
C PHE A 202 -5.28 9.34 -2.74
N TYR A 203 -6.09 9.99 -1.91
CA TYR A 203 -6.53 9.46 -0.64
C TYR A 203 -8.02 9.74 -0.49
N TRP A 204 -8.83 8.68 -0.53
CA TRP A 204 -10.29 8.82 -0.59
C TRP A 204 -10.83 9.73 0.53
N PRO A 205 -11.77 10.66 0.24
CA PRO A 205 -12.47 10.88 -1.03
C PRO A 205 -11.81 11.90 -1.98
N LYS A 206 -10.55 12.24 -1.77
CA LYS A 206 -9.87 13.37 -2.42
C LYS A 206 -8.79 12.89 -3.36
N LEU A 207 -8.79 13.38 -4.60
CA LEU A 207 -7.69 13.15 -5.54
C LEU A 207 -7.15 14.50 -6.02
N VAL A 208 -5.86 14.52 -6.33
CA VAL A 208 -5.14 15.73 -6.70
C VAL A 208 -4.33 15.48 -7.96
N TYR A 209 -4.36 16.47 -8.86
CA TYR A 209 -3.58 16.50 -10.09
C TYR A 209 -3.11 17.92 -10.39
N GLN A 210 -2.14 18.07 -11.28
CA GLN A 210 -1.67 19.35 -11.78
C GLN A 210 -2.27 19.61 -13.17
N SER A 211 -2.88 20.77 -13.37
CA SER A 211 -3.46 21.17 -14.65
C SER A 211 -2.40 21.72 -15.60
N HIS A 212 -2.81 22.01 -16.84
CA HIS A 212 -1.92 22.56 -17.88
C HIS A 212 -1.35 23.95 -17.55
N SER A 213 -2.00 24.72 -16.67
CA SER A 213 -1.50 26.01 -16.18
C SER A 213 -0.44 25.85 -15.08
N GLY A 214 -0.19 24.63 -14.62
CA GLY A 214 0.68 24.34 -13.48
C GLY A 214 -0.05 24.40 -12.13
N GLU A 215 -1.30 24.84 -12.10
CA GLU A 215 -2.11 24.88 -10.87
C GLU A 215 -2.41 23.46 -10.37
N ILE A 216 -2.41 23.28 -9.05
CA ILE A 216 -2.81 22.02 -8.43
C ILE A 216 -4.32 22.05 -8.20
N HIS A 217 -5.01 21.06 -8.75
CA HIS A 217 -6.45 20.85 -8.62
C HIS A 217 -6.72 19.71 -7.65
N GLU A 218 -7.77 19.87 -6.85
CA GLU A 218 -8.37 18.81 -6.06
C GLU A 218 -9.74 18.47 -6.65
N ILE A 219 -10.01 17.18 -6.79
CA ILE A 219 -11.35 16.66 -7.02
C ILE A 219 -11.80 15.95 -5.75
N ASP A 220 -12.85 16.48 -5.13
CA ASP A 220 -13.51 15.89 -3.98
C ASP A 220 -14.70 15.03 -4.43
N PHE A 221 -14.85 13.86 -3.80
CA PHE A 221 -16.05 13.04 -3.94
C PHE A 221 -17.06 13.30 -2.81
N TYR A 222 -18.12 14.04 -3.10
CA TYR A 222 -19.29 14.18 -2.22
C TYR A 222 -20.56 14.39 -3.05
N CYS A 223 -21.64 13.66 -2.77
CA CYS A 223 -22.86 13.71 -3.58
C CYS A 223 -23.90 14.70 -3.01
N GLU A 224 -24.04 15.89 -3.60
CA GLU A 224 -25.18 16.78 -3.33
C GLU A 224 -26.49 16.17 -3.86
N GLU A 225 -26.40 15.57 -5.05
CA GLU A 225 -27.45 14.81 -5.73
C GLU A 225 -26.87 13.48 -6.24
N ARG A 226 -27.71 12.48 -6.54
CA ARG A 226 -27.26 11.12 -6.93
C ARG A 226 -26.33 11.06 -8.14
N GLU A 227 -26.36 12.07 -9.01
CA GLU A 227 -25.59 12.11 -10.25
C GLU A 227 -24.50 13.19 -10.27
N SER A 228 -24.37 13.98 -9.20
CA SER A 228 -23.36 15.04 -9.09
C SER A 228 -22.58 14.82 -7.80
N CYS A 229 -21.44 14.12 -7.94
CA CYS A 229 -20.61 13.70 -6.81
C CYS A 229 -19.16 14.15 -6.91
N TRP A 230 -18.68 14.57 -8.08
CA TRP A 230 -17.29 14.96 -8.29
C TRP A 230 -17.21 16.47 -8.40
N HIS A 231 -16.41 17.09 -7.54
CA HIS A 231 -16.31 18.54 -7.45
C HIS A 231 -14.85 18.95 -7.58
N ASP A 232 -14.53 19.67 -8.64
CA ASP A 232 -13.18 20.12 -8.98
C ASP A 232 -12.98 21.56 -8.47
N SER A 233 -11.86 21.77 -7.78
CA SER A 233 -11.44 23.08 -7.32
C SER A 233 -9.93 23.27 -7.42
N VAL A 234 -9.51 24.51 -7.63
CA VAL A 234 -8.08 24.88 -7.59
C VAL A 234 -7.65 25.04 -6.14
N LEU A 235 -6.64 24.27 -5.73
CA LEU A 235 -6.06 24.41 -4.40
C LEU A 235 -5.30 25.73 -4.29
N ARG A 236 -5.33 26.32 -3.09
CA ARG A 236 -4.56 27.53 -2.77
C ARG A 236 -3.11 27.17 -2.47
N THR A 237 -2.42 26.69 -3.49
CA THR A 237 -1.00 26.36 -3.43
C THR A 237 -0.13 27.58 -3.73
N SER A 238 1.13 27.49 -3.34
CA SER A 238 2.21 28.32 -3.88
C SER A 238 2.66 27.84 -5.26
N GLU A 239 3.61 28.52 -5.90
CA GLU A 239 4.27 28.19 -7.18
C GLU A 239 4.79 26.72 -7.21
N PRO A 240 3.97 25.76 -7.67
CA PRO A 240 4.35 24.35 -7.66
C PRO A 240 5.25 24.07 -8.87
N HIS A 241 6.25 23.21 -8.71
CA HIS A 241 7.08 22.80 -9.84
C HIS A 241 6.23 22.03 -10.86
N ASN A 242 6.41 22.30 -12.15
CA ASN A 242 5.72 21.57 -13.21
C ASN A 242 6.13 20.09 -13.21
N GLY A 243 5.15 19.19 -13.11
CA GLY A 243 5.37 17.76 -12.94
C GLY A 243 5.96 17.40 -11.58
N THR A 244 5.71 18.21 -10.55
CA THR A 244 6.02 17.83 -9.17
C THR A 244 5.38 16.48 -8.82
N GLN A 245 6.12 15.65 -8.09
CA GLN A 245 5.52 14.51 -7.42
C GLN A 245 4.50 15.00 -6.39
N MET A 246 3.42 14.25 -6.22
CA MET A 246 2.33 14.58 -5.32
C MET A 246 1.97 13.38 -4.47
N VAL A 247 1.86 13.59 -3.16
CA VAL A 247 1.52 12.53 -2.22
C VAL A 247 0.49 13.05 -1.24
N MET A 248 -0.61 12.32 -1.08
CA MET A 248 -1.66 12.65 -0.11
C MET A 248 -1.79 11.57 0.95
N VAL A 249 -1.84 11.99 2.21
CA VAL A 249 -2.03 11.09 3.37
C VAL A 249 -2.85 11.77 4.46
N PRO A 250 -3.55 11.01 5.33
CA PRO A 250 -4.20 11.56 6.50
C PRO A 250 -3.14 12.00 7.51
N MET A 251 -3.29 13.20 8.08
CA MET A 251 -2.44 13.72 9.15
C MET A 251 -3.08 13.59 10.52
N LYS A 252 -4.41 13.51 10.57
CA LYS A 252 -5.19 13.24 11.77
C LYS A 252 -6.18 12.14 11.50
N ASN A 253 -6.58 11.48 12.58
CA ASN A 253 -7.56 10.42 12.51
C ASN A 253 -8.96 10.97 12.18
N GLN A 254 -9.86 10.07 11.85
CA GLN A 254 -11.24 10.32 11.43
C GLN A 254 -11.35 11.27 10.22
N LEU A 255 -10.32 11.27 9.37
CA LEU A 255 -10.14 12.20 8.27
C LEU A 255 -10.27 13.69 8.66
N SER A 256 -10.00 14.02 9.92
CA SER A 256 -10.11 15.41 10.40
C SER A 256 -8.98 16.30 9.87
N SER A 257 -7.93 15.72 9.25
CA SER A 257 -6.92 16.44 8.49
C SER A 257 -6.20 15.54 7.49
N THR A 258 -5.93 16.08 6.30
CA THR A 258 -5.07 15.50 5.27
C THR A 258 -3.90 16.43 4.98
N ALA A 259 -2.83 15.87 4.43
CA ALA A 259 -1.71 16.63 3.88
C ALA A 259 -1.49 16.23 2.43
N LEU A 260 -1.25 17.23 1.59
CA LEU A 260 -0.65 17.09 0.27
C LEU A 260 0.83 17.53 0.37
N PHE A 261 1.73 16.63 0.00
CA PHE A 261 3.14 16.92 -0.19
C PHE A 261 3.41 17.14 -1.68
N TYR A 262 4.08 18.25 -2.00
CA TYR A 262 4.54 18.57 -3.35
C TYR A 262 5.78 19.47 -3.27
N GLN A 263 6.45 19.66 -4.40
CA GLN A 263 7.63 20.49 -4.54
C GLN A 263 7.33 21.79 -5.27
N GLN A 264 7.92 22.89 -4.80
CA GLN A 264 7.90 24.20 -5.44
C GLN A 264 9.01 24.33 -6.49
N GLU A 265 8.93 25.37 -7.33
CA GLU A 265 9.94 25.66 -8.36
C GLU A 265 11.36 25.86 -7.79
N ASP A 266 11.48 26.35 -6.55
CA ASP A 266 12.76 26.55 -5.86
C ASP A 266 13.35 25.25 -5.26
N GLY A 267 12.66 24.11 -5.44
CA GLY A 267 13.04 22.81 -4.90
C GLY A 267 12.52 22.53 -3.48
N THR A 268 11.83 23.49 -2.85
CA THR A 268 11.30 23.33 -1.50
C THR A 268 10.13 22.34 -1.48
N ILE A 269 10.10 21.45 -0.48
CA ILE A 269 8.98 20.57 -0.23
C ILE A 269 7.96 21.28 0.68
N VAL A 270 6.74 21.38 0.19
CA VAL A 270 5.60 21.96 0.88
C VAL A 270 4.69 20.86 1.39
N ASN A 271 4.19 21.05 2.60
CA ASN A 271 3.07 20.31 3.16
C ASN A 271 1.86 21.25 3.19
N TYR A 272 0.92 21.07 2.27
CA TYR A 272 -0.38 21.73 2.29
C TYR A 272 -1.33 20.92 3.16
N ARG A 273 -1.73 21.49 4.31
CA ARG A 273 -2.60 20.82 5.28
C ARG A 273 -4.00 21.36 5.22
N GLU A 274 -4.96 20.45 5.34
CA GLU A 274 -6.37 20.77 5.54
C GLU A 274 -6.77 20.33 6.94
N ASP A 275 -7.49 21.16 7.68
CA ASP A 275 -7.90 20.87 9.06
C ASP A 275 -9.43 20.88 9.16
N GLY A 276 -10.08 19.81 8.68
CA GLY A 276 -11.49 19.52 8.94
C GLY A 276 -12.45 20.67 8.61
N GLY A 277 -12.26 21.34 7.46
CA GLY A 277 -13.03 22.50 7.02
C GLY A 277 -12.52 23.85 7.50
N ARG A 278 -11.41 23.91 8.24
CA ARG A 278 -10.65 25.15 8.49
C ARG A 278 -9.83 25.52 7.26
N ARG A 279 -9.42 26.79 7.18
CA ARG A 279 -8.57 27.31 6.10
C ARG A 279 -7.32 26.44 5.98
N SER A 280 -6.99 26.03 4.77
CA SER A 280 -5.77 25.30 4.49
C SER A 280 -4.52 26.14 4.79
N GLU A 281 -3.48 25.46 5.25
CA GLU A 281 -2.23 26.09 5.65
C GLU A 281 -1.05 25.48 4.88
N LEU A 282 -0.20 26.36 4.36
CA LEU A 282 1.04 25.99 3.67
C LEU A 282 2.17 25.94 4.68
N TRP A 283 2.70 24.75 4.91
CA TRP A 283 3.84 24.52 5.79
C TRP A 283 5.07 24.18 4.96
N THR A 284 6.05 25.09 4.95
CA THR A 284 7.35 24.81 4.33
C THR A 284 8.12 23.82 5.20
N ASN A 285 8.44 22.65 4.64
CA ASN A 285 9.23 21.64 5.36
C ASN A 285 10.72 21.78 5.04
N ARG A 286 11.44 22.58 5.83
CA ARG A 286 12.88 22.78 5.63
C ARG A 286 13.75 21.58 6.02
N ALA A 287 13.22 20.57 6.73
CA ALA A 287 14.04 19.49 7.28
C ALA A 287 14.77 18.69 6.19
N PHE A 288 14.15 18.52 5.03
CA PHE A 288 14.72 17.75 3.91
C PHE A 288 14.47 18.37 2.53
N SER A 289 13.94 19.60 2.45
CA SER A 289 13.63 20.28 1.17
C SER A 289 14.79 20.26 0.17
N ASN A 290 16.00 20.62 0.60
CA ASN A 290 17.17 20.69 -0.28
C ASN A 290 17.81 19.32 -0.58
N LEU A 291 17.24 18.24 -0.03
CA LEU A 291 17.79 16.90 -0.15
C LEU A 291 17.03 16.03 -1.14
N ILE A 292 15.75 16.33 -1.43
CA ILE A 292 14.91 15.56 -2.35
C ILE A 292 15.09 16.08 -3.78
N PRO A 293 15.68 15.30 -4.69
CA PRO A 293 15.77 15.66 -6.11
C PRO A 293 14.38 15.87 -6.73
N THR A 294 14.25 16.77 -7.70
CA THR A 294 12.98 17.04 -8.39
C THR A 294 12.43 15.86 -9.20
N THR A 295 13.28 14.90 -9.53
CA THR A 295 12.93 13.67 -10.24
C THR A 295 12.85 12.46 -9.30
N SER A 296 12.93 12.66 -7.99
CA SER A 296 12.88 11.59 -7.01
C SER A 296 11.47 11.00 -6.93
N SER A 297 11.34 9.68 -6.81
CA SER A 297 10.07 9.09 -6.38
C SER A 297 9.85 9.44 -4.92
N VAL A 298 8.67 9.97 -4.60
CA VAL A 298 8.26 10.34 -3.24
C VAL A 298 6.95 9.65 -2.92
N THR A 299 6.82 9.12 -1.71
CA THR A 299 5.57 8.53 -1.20
C THR A 299 5.47 8.74 0.31
N ALA A 300 4.30 8.50 0.88
CA ALA A 300 4.09 8.66 2.30
C ALA A 300 3.09 7.64 2.81
N PHE A 301 3.14 7.40 4.11
CA PHE A 301 2.06 6.75 4.81
C PHE A 301 1.88 7.26 6.23
N SER A 302 0.73 6.95 6.82
CA SER A 302 0.42 7.32 8.19
C SER A 302 0.08 6.13 9.08
N THR A 303 0.42 6.22 10.37
CA THR A 303 0.07 5.24 11.41
C THR A 303 -0.53 5.92 12.64
N VAL A 304 -1.24 5.15 13.46
CA VAL A 304 -1.81 5.65 14.72
C VAL A 304 -0.70 5.97 15.72
N ARG A 305 -0.81 7.10 16.40
CA ARG A 305 0.01 7.41 17.59
C ARG A 305 -0.50 6.56 18.76
N PRO A 306 0.36 5.75 19.43
CA PRO A 306 -0.08 4.86 20.51
C PRO A 306 -0.88 5.56 21.62
N ASP A 307 -0.54 6.83 21.92
CA ASP A 307 -1.17 7.62 22.99
C ASP A 307 -2.26 8.58 22.47
N ASP A 308 -2.55 8.60 21.17
CA ASP A 308 -3.48 9.55 20.55
C ASP A 308 -4.30 8.89 19.41
N CYS A 309 -5.12 7.91 19.77
CA CYS A 309 -5.91 7.13 18.81
C CYS A 309 -6.95 7.96 18.03
N ASN A 310 -7.35 9.14 18.51
CA ASN A 310 -8.35 9.99 17.85
C ASN A 310 -7.78 11.31 17.32
N GLY A 311 -6.50 11.60 17.57
CA GLY A 311 -5.88 12.87 17.20
C GLY A 311 -4.88 12.73 16.06
N SER A 312 -3.66 13.21 16.29
CA SER A 312 -2.63 13.29 15.26
C SER A 312 -2.09 11.92 14.91
N LEU A 313 -1.83 11.70 13.62
CA LEU A 313 -1.18 10.49 13.14
C LEU A 313 0.34 10.69 13.12
N ASN A 314 1.07 9.57 13.16
CA ASN A 314 2.45 9.56 12.71
C ASN A 314 2.44 9.62 11.19
N THR A 315 3.30 10.43 10.58
CA THR A 315 3.43 10.52 9.12
C THR A 315 4.88 10.25 8.73
N TYR A 316 5.06 9.38 7.75
CA TYR A 316 6.37 8.98 7.23
C TYR A 316 6.41 9.31 5.75
N LEU A 317 7.45 10.02 5.33
CA LEU A 317 7.72 10.36 3.94
C LEU A 317 8.96 9.57 3.50
N LEU A 318 8.83 8.81 2.42
CA LEU A 318 9.91 8.04 1.80
C LEU A 318 10.25 8.65 0.46
N TRP A 319 11.54 8.74 0.16
CA TRP A 319 12.02 9.33 -1.09
C TRP A 319 13.38 8.77 -1.48
N GLN A 320 13.73 8.81 -2.77
CA GLN A 320 15.02 8.33 -3.26
C GLN A 320 16.03 9.47 -3.40
N ASP A 321 17.22 9.34 -2.82
CA ASP A 321 18.29 10.32 -3.03
C ASP A 321 18.91 10.21 -4.44
N LYS A 322 19.76 11.18 -4.77
CA LYS A 322 20.51 11.22 -6.04
C LYS A 322 21.40 9.99 -6.29
N ASP A 323 21.75 9.25 -5.24
CA ASP A 323 22.59 8.07 -5.30
C ASP A 323 21.75 6.78 -5.40
N GLY A 324 20.42 6.91 -5.47
CA GLY A 324 19.47 5.80 -5.60
C GLY A 324 19.06 5.16 -4.27
N ALA A 325 19.47 5.70 -3.12
CA ALA A 325 19.08 5.15 -1.83
C ALA A 325 17.73 5.70 -1.36
N ILE A 326 16.84 4.81 -0.91
CA ILE A 326 15.58 5.22 -0.30
C ILE A 326 15.83 5.68 1.13
N LEU A 327 15.38 6.88 1.44
CA LEU A 327 15.47 7.56 2.72
C LEU A 327 14.08 7.78 3.31
N MET A 328 13.99 7.82 4.64
CA MET A 328 12.76 8.11 5.36
C MET A 328 12.92 9.34 6.24
N SER A 329 11.96 10.24 6.17
CA SER A 329 11.75 11.34 7.13
C SER A 329 10.39 11.18 7.78
N TRP A 330 10.21 11.56 9.03
CA TRP A 330 8.94 11.31 9.73
C TRP A 330 8.58 12.39 10.74
N SER A 331 7.30 12.47 11.09
CA SER A 331 6.77 13.27 12.18
C SER A 331 5.87 12.37 13.02
N ASP A 332 6.31 12.10 14.24
CA ASP A 332 5.66 11.22 15.22
C ASP A 332 5.19 11.97 16.48
N ASN A 333 5.50 13.27 16.55
CA ASN A 333 5.14 14.16 17.64
C ASN A 333 5.05 15.62 17.12
N ASP A 334 4.80 16.55 18.03
CA ASP A 334 4.64 17.97 17.69
C ASP A 334 5.98 18.74 17.64
N GLU A 335 7.12 18.05 17.79
CA GLU A 335 8.46 18.66 17.71
C GLU A 335 8.93 18.88 16.26
N GLY A 336 8.16 18.41 15.28
CA GLY A 336 8.42 18.61 13.85
C GLY A 336 8.89 17.34 13.13
N TRP A 337 9.61 17.53 12.04
CA TRP A 337 10.11 16.44 11.20
C TRP A 337 11.51 15.99 11.63
N LYS A 338 11.70 14.67 11.66
CA LYS A 338 12.94 13.95 11.97
C LYS A 338 13.48 13.26 10.71
N GLY A 339 14.74 12.85 10.76
CA GLY A 339 15.45 12.26 9.63
C GLY A 339 16.20 13.29 8.76
N PRO A 340 16.62 12.91 7.54
CA PRO A 340 16.37 11.63 6.88
C PRO A 340 17.20 10.47 7.46
N THR A 341 16.72 9.23 7.32
CA THR A 341 17.42 8.01 7.79
C THR A 341 17.33 6.89 6.75
N LYS A 342 18.39 6.08 6.64
CA LYS A 342 18.46 4.89 5.78
C LYS A 342 18.15 3.63 6.60
N TYR A 343 17.49 2.66 5.97
CA TYR A 343 17.27 1.33 6.57
C TYR A 343 17.73 0.22 5.62
N PRO A 344 18.38 -0.84 6.12
CA PRO A 344 18.88 -1.94 5.29
C PRO A 344 17.82 -2.64 4.43
N ALA A 345 16.55 -2.63 4.85
CA ALA A 345 15.46 -3.22 4.08
C ALA A 345 15.31 -2.61 2.67
N PHE A 346 15.75 -1.36 2.50
CA PHE A 346 15.71 -0.64 1.24
C PHE A 346 16.97 -0.80 0.36
N ASP A 347 17.98 -1.53 0.84
CA ASP A 347 19.24 -1.67 0.09
C ASP A 347 19.02 -2.40 -1.25
N GLY A 348 19.70 -1.92 -2.29
CA GLY A 348 19.60 -2.48 -3.64
C GLY A 348 18.33 -2.05 -4.40
N ALA A 349 17.65 -1.00 -3.96
CA ALA A 349 16.64 -0.31 -4.76
C ALA A 349 17.24 0.12 -6.12
N ASP A 350 16.47 -0.10 -7.20
CA ASP A 350 16.89 0.33 -8.54
C ASP A 350 16.80 1.87 -8.62
N ASN A 351 17.76 2.51 -9.29
CA ASN A 351 17.76 3.97 -9.42
C ASN A 351 16.55 4.46 -10.23
N GLY A 352 15.83 5.46 -9.72
CA GLY A 352 14.59 5.94 -10.30
C GLY A 352 13.40 4.99 -10.14
N THR A 353 13.45 4.04 -9.20
CA THR A 353 12.30 3.17 -8.91
C THR A 353 11.11 3.99 -8.42
N ALA A 354 9.90 3.63 -8.87
CA ALA A 354 8.68 4.04 -8.19
C ALA A 354 8.66 3.44 -6.77
N ILE A 355 8.12 4.20 -5.81
CA ILE A 355 7.90 3.77 -4.43
C ILE A 355 6.43 3.98 -4.11
N ALA A 356 5.75 2.95 -3.63
CA ALA A 356 4.36 3.04 -3.18
C ALA A 356 4.25 2.55 -1.75
N CYS A 357 3.73 3.38 -0.84
CA CYS A 357 3.48 3.00 0.55
C CYS A 357 1.98 2.97 0.86
N LEU A 358 1.59 2.00 1.67
CA LEU A 358 0.21 1.79 2.05
C LEU A 358 -0.14 2.57 3.31
N SER A 359 -1.14 3.45 3.20
CA SER A 359 -1.84 4.03 4.33
C SER A 359 -3.14 3.30 4.58
N GLY A 360 -3.46 3.00 5.83
CA GLY A 360 -4.78 2.47 6.15
C GLY A 360 -5.88 3.51 5.98
N LEU A 361 -7.12 3.02 6.06
CA LEU A 361 -8.31 3.83 5.87
C LEU A 361 -8.71 4.58 7.14
N THR A 362 -9.10 5.83 6.99
CA THR A 362 -9.83 6.58 8.01
C THR A 362 -10.91 7.47 7.39
N PHE A 363 -12.06 7.54 8.06
CA PHE A 363 -13.22 8.36 7.72
C PHE A 363 -13.78 9.02 8.98
N PRO A 364 -14.65 10.03 8.87
CA PRO A 364 -15.45 10.45 10.02
C PRO A 364 -16.10 9.24 10.69
N ASP A 365 -15.97 9.14 12.01
CA ASP A 365 -16.41 8.00 12.84
C ASP A 365 -15.77 6.63 12.55
N PHE A 366 -14.81 6.55 11.62
CA PHE A 366 -14.02 5.37 11.31
C PHE A 366 -12.52 5.68 11.49
N PRO A 367 -11.99 5.58 12.72
CA PRO A 367 -10.58 5.84 12.95
C PRO A 367 -9.70 4.79 12.29
N LEU A 368 -8.53 5.19 11.81
CA LEU A 368 -7.44 4.32 11.43
C LEU A 368 -7.18 3.32 12.56
N SER A 369 -7.20 2.03 12.24
CA SER A 369 -6.98 0.98 13.22
C SER A 369 -5.54 1.00 13.75
N ALA A 370 -5.37 0.75 15.04
CA ALA A 370 -4.05 0.57 15.63
C ALA A 370 -3.32 -0.66 15.05
N GLY A 371 -2.00 -0.57 15.01
CA GLY A 371 -1.11 -1.59 14.46
C GLY A 371 -0.29 -1.09 13.27
N HIS A 372 0.48 -2.01 12.69
CA HIS A 372 1.42 -1.73 11.60
C HIS A 372 1.27 -2.71 10.43
N GLU A 373 0.22 -3.52 10.42
CA GLU A 373 0.01 -4.57 9.42
C GLU A 373 -0.14 -4.00 8.00
N LEU A 374 -0.65 -2.76 7.89
CA LEU A 374 -0.78 -2.00 6.65
C LEU A 374 0.42 -1.09 6.36
N SER A 375 1.38 -0.94 7.29
CA SER A 375 2.56 -0.09 7.10
C SER A 375 3.59 -0.78 6.21
N ARG A 376 3.28 -0.85 4.91
CA ARG A 376 4.03 -1.59 3.90
C ARG A 376 4.43 -0.67 2.76
N CYS A 377 5.61 -0.90 2.19
CA CYS A 377 6.06 -0.19 1.00
C CYS A 377 6.57 -1.16 -0.07
N TYR A 378 6.45 -0.72 -1.32
CA TYR A 378 6.73 -1.48 -2.52
C TYR A 378 7.65 -0.67 -3.42
N PHE A 379 8.72 -1.28 -3.91
CA PHE A 379 9.67 -0.65 -4.83
C PHE A 379 10.42 -1.71 -5.63
N GLN A 380 10.98 -1.34 -6.76
CA GLN A 380 11.81 -2.21 -7.56
C GLN A 380 13.22 -2.34 -6.95
N ALA A 381 13.68 -3.56 -6.76
CA ALA A 381 15.02 -3.88 -6.34
C ALA A 381 15.52 -5.11 -7.11
N VAL A 382 16.65 -4.96 -7.82
CA VAL A 382 17.32 -6.06 -8.52
C VAL A 382 16.38 -6.74 -9.53
N GLY A 383 15.55 -5.96 -10.23
CA GLY A 383 14.61 -6.49 -11.22
C GLY A 383 13.42 -7.28 -10.64
N SER A 384 12.97 -6.95 -9.43
CA SER A 384 11.73 -7.48 -8.84
C SER A 384 11.08 -6.41 -7.95
N VAL A 385 9.75 -6.45 -7.74
CA VAL A 385 9.12 -5.60 -6.73
C VAL A 385 9.32 -6.23 -5.37
N ARG A 386 10.07 -5.53 -4.51
CA ARG A 386 10.25 -5.89 -3.12
C ARG A 386 9.13 -5.30 -2.27
N GLU A 387 8.64 -6.10 -1.35
CA GLU A 387 7.77 -5.67 -0.26
C GLU A 387 8.57 -5.55 1.04
N VAL A 388 8.39 -4.43 1.74
CA VAL A 388 8.92 -4.20 3.08
C VAL A 388 7.81 -3.81 4.04
N SER A 389 7.96 -4.17 5.31
CA SER A 389 7.00 -3.83 6.38
C SER A 389 7.68 -3.05 7.49
N PHE A 390 6.99 -2.05 8.02
CA PHE A 390 7.39 -1.27 9.17
C PHE A 390 6.74 -1.84 10.44
N ASP A 391 7.47 -1.92 11.55
CA ASP A 391 6.97 -2.45 12.83
C ASP A 391 6.70 -1.36 13.89
N GLY A 392 6.83 -0.08 13.51
CA GLY A 392 6.78 1.06 14.42
C GLY A 392 8.14 1.67 14.74
N ALA A 393 9.24 0.94 14.51
CA ALA A 393 10.61 1.39 14.78
C ALA A 393 11.59 1.09 13.62
N SER A 394 11.43 -0.05 12.96
CA SER A 394 12.34 -0.58 11.96
C SER A 394 11.59 -1.16 10.75
N TRP A 395 12.34 -1.38 9.67
CA TRP A 395 11.84 -1.98 8.43
C TRP A 395 12.42 -3.37 8.23
N ALA A 396 11.57 -4.31 7.80
CA ALA A 396 11.97 -5.67 7.45
C ALA A 396 11.55 -5.99 6.01
N ILE A 397 12.38 -6.80 5.33
CA ILE A 397 12.02 -7.37 4.02
C ILE A 397 10.98 -8.47 4.24
N VAL A 398 9.83 -8.33 3.59
CA VAL A 398 8.76 -9.35 3.62
C VAL A 398 8.99 -10.38 2.53
N GLY A 399 9.29 -9.92 1.32
CA GLY A 399 9.47 -10.77 0.16
C GLY A 399 9.39 -9.99 -1.15
N ASN A 400 9.12 -10.71 -2.24
CA ASN A 400 8.92 -10.12 -3.56
C ASN A 400 7.47 -10.35 -4.01
N VAL A 401 6.89 -9.35 -4.65
CA VAL A 401 5.53 -9.42 -5.19
C VAL A 401 5.57 -10.01 -6.60
N PRO A 402 4.72 -11.00 -6.92
CA PRO A 402 4.60 -11.49 -8.28
C PRO A 402 3.91 -10.41 -9.14
N ILE A 403 4.69 -9.77 -10.01
CA ILE A 403 4.20 -8.85 -11.04
C ILE A 403 4.83 -9.19 -12.39
N ASP A 404 4.17 -8.76 -13.47
CA ASP A 404 4.76 -8.80 -14.81
C ASP A 404 5.64 -7.56 -14.98
N LEU A 405 6.84 -7.76 -15.53
CA LEU A 405 7.86 -6.73 -15.70
C LEU A 405 7.97 -6.28 -17.16
#